data_AF-A0AAN9N1W8-F1
#
_entry.id   AF-A0AAN9N1W8-F1
#
_cell.length_a   1.000
_cell.length_b   1.000
_cell.length_c   1.000
_cell.angle_alpha   90.00
_cell.angle_beta   90.00
_cell.angle_gamma   90.00
#
_symmetry.space_group_name_H-M   'P 1'
#
loop_
_entity.id
_entity.type
_entity.pdbx_description
1 polymer ?
#
loop_
_entity_poly.entity_id
_entity_poly.type
_entity_poly.pdbx_seq_one_letter_code
_entity_poly.pdbx_strand_id
1 'polypeptide(L)'
;MAEAWLPLCLTPSKPIISVLQRSSLPSTVLNHRSFPQNAAFSPPNTFRSSALALDQHEAPVSGKTDNSLPALPKIDKTGRFCSPRAARELALSTIYAACLEGLDPVRLFEKRMNARREVGYEFDKGKLLEYNHMSFGGPPVTVESDEEANELLRNIEKESDIEAEVLTAPPKLVYNKLILRFTRKLLVAVRDKWDSHVQVINKVVPPNWKNEPAGKILELSILHLAMAEMAVLGTRHQIVINEAVDLAKRFCDGAAPRIINGCLRTFVRELELEASNNGFS
;
A
#
# COMPACT_ATOMS: atom_id res chain seq x y z
N MET A 1 -50.59 32.27 -42.34
CA MET A 1 -49.64 31.17 -42.17
C MET A 1 -48.29 31.63 -42.71
N ALA A 2 -47.36 31.99 -41.83
CA ALA A 2 -45.94 32.10 -42.14
C ALA A 2 -45.20 32.08 -40.80
N GLU A 3 -44.50 30.98 -40.55
CA GLU A 3 -43.70 30.76 -39.35
C GLU A 3 -42.44 31.61 -39.37
N ALA A 4 -42.18 32.32 -38.28
CA ALA A 4 -40.91 32.96 -38.02
C ALA A 4 -40.00 31.97 -37.29
N TRP A 5 -38.99 31.48 -37.99
CA TRP A 5 -37.92 30.65 -37.46
C TRP A 5 -36.99 31.51 -36.61
N LEU A 6 -36.88 31.22 -35.30
CA LEU A 6 -35.84 31.76 -34.43
C LEU A 6 -34.56 30.93 -34.59
N PRO A 7 -33.36 31.56 -34.66
CA PRO A 7 -32.11 30.81 -34.67
C PRO A 7 -31.79 30.30 -33.26
N LEU A 8 -31.68 28.98 -33.11
CA LEU A 8 -31.09 28.35 -31.93
C LEU A 8 -29.59 28.70 -31.91
N CYS A 9 -29.20 29.59 -30.99
CA CYS A 9 -27.82 29.86 -30.65
C CYS A 9 -27.21 28.60 -29.99
N LEU A 10 -26.49 27.79 -30.76
CA LEU A 10 -25.59 26.78 -30.24
C LEU A 10 -24.38 27.50 -29.62
N THR A 11 -24.32 27.56 -28.29
CA THR A 11 -23.07 27.91 -27.61
C THR A 11 -22.06 26.79 -27.85
N PRO A 12 -20.80 27.09 -28.21
CA PRO A 12 -19.79 26.05 -28.31
C PRO A 12 -19.49 25.54 -26.89
N SER A 13 -19.90 24.31 -26.59
CA SER A 13 -19.42 23.61 -25.41
C SER A 13 -17.90 23.48 -25.53
N LYS A 14 -17.16 24.16 -24.66
CA LYS A 14 -15.70 24.03 -24.59
C LYS A 14 -15.34 22.55 -24.42
N PRO A 15 -14.25 22.06 -25.03
CA PRO A 15 -13.83 20.69 -24.83
C PRO A 15 -13.50 20.47 -23.36
N ILE A 16 -14.17 19.51 -22.72
CA ILE A 16 -13.89 19.09 -21.35
C ILE A 16 -12.76 18.07 -21.43
N ILE A 17 -11.60 18.42 -20.87
CA ILE A 17 -10.42 17.54 -20.84
C ILE A 17 -10.46 16.77 -19.52
N SER A 18 -10.36 15.44 -19.57
CA SER A 18 -10.26 14.60 -18.37
C SER A 18 -8.80 14.19 -18.13
N VAL A 19 -8.29 14.52 -16.95
CA VAL A 19 -6.95 14.14 -16.51
C VAL A 19 -7.07 13.03 -15.47
N LEU A 20 -6.46 11.87 -15.76
CA LEU A 20 -6.39 10.76 -14.81
C LEU A 20 -5.37 11.10 -13.72
N GLN A 21 -5.77 10.96 -12.45
CA GLN A 21 -4.96 11.47 -11.35
C GLN A 21 -3.76 10.59 -10.97
N ARG A 22 -3.68 9.31 -11.37
CA ARG A 22 -2.48 8.46 -11.23
C ARG A 22 -2.69 7.04 -11.77
N SER A 23 -1.60 6.35 -12.09
CA SER A 23 -1.56 4.89 -12.09
C SER A 23 -0.17 4.36 -11.70
N SER A 24 -0.17 3.35 -10.82
CA SER A 24 0.92 2.42 -10.50
C SER A 24 2.24 2.93 -9.89
N LEU A 25 2.88 2.03 -9.12
CA LEU A 25 4.25 2.18 -8.61
C LEU A 25 5.22 2.43 -9.77
N PRO A 26 6.25 3.27 -9.58
CA PRO A 26 7.17 3.64 -10.65
C PRO A 26 7.88 2.41 -11.24
N SER A 27 7.73 2.22 -12.56
CA SER A 27 8.39 1.15 -13.35
C SER A 27 9.91 1.18 -13.23
N THR A 28 10.50 2.29 -12.80
CA THR A 28 11.94 2.48 -12.59
C THR A 28 12.51 1.66 -11.43
N VAL A 29 11.69 1.07 -10.55
CA VAL A 29 12.14 0.10 -9.53
C VAL A 29 12.67 -1.20 -10.19
N LEU A 30 12.33 -1.45 -11.46
CA LEU A 30 12.63 -2.71 -12.17
C LEU A 30 13.92 -2.69 -13.01
N ASN A 31 14.62 -1.56 -13.14
CA ASN A 31 15.76 -1.44 -14.04
C ASN A 31 17.10 -1.87 -13.41
N HIS A 32 17.21 -3.10 -12.91
CA HIS A 32 18.51 -3.78 -12.78
C HIS A 32 18.43 -5.29 -13.04
N ARG A 33 18.52 -5.63 -14.32
CA ARG A 33 19.19 -6.79 -14.96
C ARG A 33 18.88 -8.24 -14.48
N SER A 34 18.25 -8.96 -15.41
CA SER A 34 18.45 -10.36 -15.84
C SER A 34 18.28 -11.51 -14.84
N PHE A 35 17.19 -12.24 -15.05
CA PHE A 35 16.80 -13.52 -14.43
C PHE A 35 17.82 -14.65 -14.65
N PRO A 36 17.94 -15.55 -13.65
CA PRO A 36 17.91 -16.97 -13.95
C PRO A 36 16.83 -17.71 -13.14
N GLN A 37 16.19 -18.64 -13.83
CA GLN A 37 15.17 -19.56 -13.34
C GLN A 37 15.72 -20.62 -12.38
N ASN A 38 14.81 -21.12 -11.54
CA ASN A 38 14.85 -22.38 -10.80
C ASN A 38 15.71 -22.43 -9.53
N ALA A 39 15.04 -22.54 -8.38
CA ALA A 39 15.38 -23.55 -7.36
C ALA A 39 14.22 -23.72 -6.36
N ALA A 40 13.69 -24.94 -6.33
CA ALA A 40 12.78 -25.42 -5.29
C ALA A 40 13.51 -25.50 -3.95
N PHE A 41 12.84 -25.13 -2.85
CA PHE A 41 13.34 -25.40 -1.51
C PHE A 41 12.22 -25.86 -0.56
N SER A 42 12.38 -27.06 -0.05
CA SER A 42 11.64 -27.65 1.06
C SER A 42 12.27 -27.23 2.41
N PRO A 43 11.51 -27.23 3.53
CA PRO A 43 11.93 -26.62 4.79
C PRO A 43 12.59 -27.62 5.76
N PRO A 44 13.12 -27.11 6.89
CA PRO A 44 12.56 -27.62 8.14
C PRO A 44 12.26 -26.57 9.21
N ASN A 45 11.18 -26.90 9.93
CA ASN A 45 10.71 -26.43 11.24
C ASN A 45 11.81 -26.04 12.23
N THR A 46 11.51 -25.08 13.13
CA THR A 46 11.31 -25.35 14.58
C THR A 46 10.77 -24.09 15.26
N PHE A 47 9.66 -24.27 15.99
CA PHE A 47 8.99 -23.30 16.84
C PHE A 47 9.86 -22.82 18.01
N ARG A 48 9.69 -21.55 18.41
CA ARG A 48 9.63 -21.19 19.85
C ARG A 48 8.98 -19.83 20.05
N SER A 49 7.81 -19.88 20.66
CA SER A 49 6.99 -18.76 21.11
C SER A 49 7.62 -18.03 22.29
N SER A 50 7.43 -16.71 22.36
CA SER A 50 7.45 -15.99 23.62
C SER A 50 6.43 -14.84 23.55
N ALA A 51 5.34 -15.04 24.27
CA ALA A 51 4.25 -14.11 24.47
C ALA A 51 4.68 -12.94 25.37
N LEU A 52 4.24 -11.72 25.06
CA LEU A 52 4.13 -10.63 26.01
C LEU A 52 2.77 -9.97 25.85
N ALA A 53 1.92 -10.24 26.83
CA ALA A 53 0.61 -9.64 27.03
C ALA A 53 0.76 -8.17 27.45
N LEU A 54 -0.16 -7.34 26.99
CA LEU A 54 -0.40 -6.02 27.55
C LEU A 54 -1.90 -5.80 27.67
N ASP A 55 -2.23 -5.26 28.83
CA ASP A 55 -3.47 -5.40 29.58
C ASP A 55 -4.66 -4.64 28.98
N GLN A 56 -5.84 -5.12 29.35
CA GLN A 56 -7.14 -4.56 28.99
C GLN A 56 -7.44 -3.32 29.84
N HIS A 57 -8.03 -2.29 29.24
CA HIS A 57 -8.90 -1.37 29.98
C HIS A 57 -10.07 -0.95 29.09
N GLU A 58 -11.27 -1.22 29.59
CA GLU A 58 -12.57 -0.90 29.02
C GLU A 58 -12.88 0.61 29.02
N ALA A 59 -13.86 0.96 28.18
CA ALA A 59 -14.33 2.31 27.82
C ALA A 59 -15.08 3.04 28.96
N PRO A 60 -15.43 4.33 28.73
CA PRO A 60 -16.85 4.60 28.51
C PRO A 60 -17.18 5.62 27.40
N VAL A 61 -18.46 5.58 27.01
CA VAL A 61 -19.17 6.31 25.95
C VAL A 61 -19.43 7.78 26.29
N SER A 62 -19.31 8.70 25.31
CA SER A 62 -20.33 9.72 24.90
C SER A 62 -19.72 10.98 24.29
N GLY A 63 -20.32 11.48 23.19
CA GLY A 63 -20.27 12.90 22.78
C GLY A 63 -19.46 13.25 21.52
N LYS A 64 -20.17 13.69 20.47
CA LYS A 64 -19.67 14.44 19.29
C LYS A 64 -18.81 15.64 19.75
N THR A 65 -17.71 16.05 19.11
CA THR A 65 -17.51 16.61 17.75
C THR A 65 -16.00 16.77 17.52
N ASP A 66 -15.55 16.70 16.27
CA ASP A 66 -14.30 17.20 15.69
C ASP A 66 -13.12 17.43 16.63
N ASN A 67 -12.15 16.51 16.57
CA ASN A 67 -10.76 16.83 16.81
C ASN A 67 -9.88 15.96 15.93
N SER A 68 -9.26 16.60 14.94
CA SER A 68 -8.07 16.12 14.27
C SER A 68 -7.05 15.72 15.34
N LEU A 69 -6.87 14.42 15.55
CA LEU A 69 -5.76 13.88 16.31
C LEU A 69 -4.47 14.52 15.79
N PRO A 70 -3.54 14.91 16.68
CA PRO A 70 -2.32 15.58 16.25
C PRO A 70 -1.60 14.67 15.27
N ALA A 71 -1.43 15.14 14.03
CA ALA A 71 -0.69 14.41 13.02
C ALA A 71 0.69 14.11 13.59
N LEU A 72 0.96 12.81 13.86
CA LEU A 72 2.28 12.38 14.29
C LEU A 72 3.31 12.94 13.30
N PRO A 73 4.46 13.44 13.79
CA PRO A 73 5.46 14.01 12.91
C PRO A 73 5.84 12.94 11.87
N LYS A 74 5.64 13.28 10.58
CA LYS A 74 5.90 12.36 9.46
C LYS A 74 7.37 11.91 9.45
N ILE A 75 8.25 12.80 9.90
CA ILE A 75 9.69 12.61 10.02
C ILE A 75 10.16 12.75 11.48
N ASP A 76 11.19 12.01 11.84
CA ASP A 76 11.86 12.16 13.12
C ASP A 76 12.82 13.37 13.15
N LYS A 77 13.41 13.63 14.33
CA LYS A 77 14.42 14.70 14.51
C LYS A 77 15.65 14.53 13.61
N THR A 78 15.86 13.35 13.02
CA THR A 78 16.97 13.05 12.11
C THR A 78 16.58 13.20 10.64
N GLY A 79 15.32 13.56 10.37
CA GLY A 79 14.75 13.73 9.03
C GLY A 79 14.41 12.41 8.35
N ARG A 80 13.97 11.38 9.07
CA ARG A 80 13.61 10.07 8.51
C ARG A 80 12.17 9.69 8.85
N PHE A 81 11.52 8.91 7.98
CA PHE A 81 10.18 8.41 8.27
C PHE A 81 10.15 7.54 9.51
N CYS A 82 9.20 7.86 10.39
CA CYS A 82 9.02 7.21 11.68
C CYS A 82 7.58 6.72 11.94
N SER A 83 6.69 6.79 10.93
CA SER A 83 5.30 6.36 11.07
C SER A 83 5.11 4.86 10.77
N PRO A 84 4.18 4.16 11.45
CA PRO A 84 3.79 2.80 11.08
C PRO A 84 3.29 2.69 9.64
N ARG A 85 2.63 3.74 9.12
CA ARG A 85 2.21 3.86 7.72
C ARG A 85 3.38 3.69 6.76
N ALA A 86 4.48 4.40 6.99
CA ALA A 86 5.68 4.31 6.17
C ALA A 86 6.28 2.89 6.18
N ALA A 87 6.17 2.17 7.30
CA ALA A 87 6.62 0.78 7.38
C ALA A 87 5.79 -0.16 6.50
N ARG A 88 4.46 0.04 6.44
CA ARG A 88 3.54 -0.74 5.62
C ARG A 88 3.73 -0.45 4.14
N GLU A 89 3.93 0.81 3.76
CA GLU A 89 4.25 1.17 2.36
C GLU A 89 5.57 0.53 1.91
N LEU A 90 6.62 0.59 2.74
CA LEU A 90 7.89 -0.07 2.44
C LEU A 90 7.75 -1.60 2.36
N ALA A 91 6.96 -2.20 3.24
CA ALA A 91 6.67 -3.63 3.20
C ALA A 91 5.92 -4.01 1.91
N LEU A 92 4.89 -3.25 1.55
CA LEU A 92 4.11 -3.46 0.33
C LEU A 92 4.97 -3.33 -0.92
N SER A 93 5.78 -2.27 -1.03
CA SER A 93 6.72 -2.09 -2.14
C SER A 93 7.70 -3.26 -2.26
N THR A 94 8.19 -3.77 -1.13
CA THR A 94 9.09 -4.93 -1.11
C THR A 94 8.39 -6.22 -1.53
N ILE A 95 7.16 -6.47 -1.04
CA ILE A 95 6.38 -7.66 -1.43
C ILE A 95 6.06 -7.62 -2.92
N TYR A 96 5.63 -6.46 -3.43
CA TYR A 96 5.35 -6.28 -4.85
C TYR A 96 6.58 -6.56 -5.72
N ALA A 97 7.73 -5.97 -5.38
CA ALA A 97 8.98 -6.24 -6.09
C ALA A 97 9.41 -7.72 -6.00
N ALA A 98 9.26 -8.34 -4.84
CA ALA A 98 9.56 -9.76 -4.63
C ALA A 98 8.69 -10.67 -5.50
N CYS A 99 7.40 -10.35 -5.65
CA CYS A 99 6.49 -11.06 -6.56
C CYS A 99 6.91 -10.94 -8.03
N LEU A 100 7.40 -9.77 -8.45
CA LEU A 100 7.88 -9.56 -9.83
C LEU A 100 9.22 -10.27 -10.10
N GLU A 101 10.13 -10.27 -9.12
CA GLU A 101 11.45 -10.90 -9.23
C GLU A 101 11.42 -12.41 -8.92
N GLY A 102 10.34 -12.94 -8.35
CA GLY A 102 10.24 -14.32 -7.90
C GLY A 102 11.17 -14.63 -6.70
N LEU A 103 11.43 -13.64 -5.85
CA LEU A 103 12.32 -13.75 -4.70
C LEU A 103 11.56 -13.80 -3.37
N ASP A 104 12.23 -14.30 -2.33
CA ASP A 104 11.72 -14.17 -0.96
C ASP A 104 11.74 -12.69 -0.52
N PRO A 105 10.62 -12.14 -0.01
CA PRO A 105 10.53 -10.72 0.34
C PRO A 105 11.48 -10.31 1.47
N VAL A 106 11.80 -11.21 2.39
CA VAL A 106 12.78 -10.94 3.46
C VAL A 106 14.19 -10.85 2.89
N ARG A 107 14.57 -11.77 2.00
CA ARG A 107 15.87 -11.74 1.29
C ARG A 107 16.01 -10.48 0.43
N LEU A 108 14.97 -10.11 -0.30
CA LEU A 108 14.98 -8.89 -1.12
C LEU A 108 15.18 -7.63 -0.25
N PHE A 109 14.47 -7.55 0.87
CA PHE A 109 14.64 -6.46 1.83
C PHE A 109 16.06 -6.38 2.39
N GLU A 110 16.65 -7.51 2.79
CA GLU A 110 18.01 -7.58 3.31
C GLU A 110 19.04 -7.20 2.24
N LYS A 111 18.84 -7.61 0.99
CA LYS A 111 19.65 -7.19 -0.16
C LYS A 111 19.58 -5.66 -0.34
N ARG A 112 18.38 -5.06 -0.35
CA ARG A 112 18.19 -3.60 -0.44
C ARG A 112 18.84 -2.85 0.72
N MET A 113 18.78 -3.41 1.93
CA MET A 113 19.41 -2.84 3.12
C MET A 113 20.94 -2.86 3.07
N ASN A 114 21.53 -3.82 2.36
CA ASN A 114 22.97 -4.05 2.28
C ASN A 114 23.61 -3.58 0.96
N ALA A 115 22.81 -3.08 0.02
CA ALA A 115 23.29 -2.52 -1.23
C ALA A 115 24.30 -1.39 -0.95
N ARG A 116 25.53 -1.55 -1.46
CA ARG A 116 26.54 -0.48 -1.45
C ARG A 116 26.21 0.50 -2.56
N ARG A 117 26.40 1.79 -2.26
CA ARG A 117 26.08 2.87 -3.18
C ARG A 117 27.28 3.22 -4.05
N GLU A 118 26.99 3.75 -5.23
CA GLU A 118 27.96 4.45 -6.06
C GLU A 118 28.58 5.61 -5.27
N VAL A 119 29.88 5.79 -5.43
CA VAL A 119 30.64 6.81 -4.70
C VAL A 119 30.12 8.19 -5.12
N GLY A 120 29.50 8.92 -4.20
CA GLY A 120 29.05 10.30 -4.42
C GLY A 120 27.52 10.53 -4.46
N TYR A 121 26.68 9.49 -4.43
CA TYR A 121 25.24 9.74 -4.31
C TYR A 121 24.90 10.25 -2.90
N GLU A 122 24.38 11.48 -2.85
CA GLU A 122 23.70 12.09 -1.70
C GLU A 122 22.17 12.07 -1.91
N PHE A 123 21.43 11.68 -0.87
CA PHE A 123 19.96 11.65 -0.93
C PHE A 123 19.41 13.00 -0.47
N ASP A 124 18.59 13.63 -1.31
CA ASP A 124 17.95 14.90 -0.98
C ASP A 124 16.86 14.69 0.07
N LYS A 125 17.12 15.19 1.29
CA LYS A 125 16.19 15.09 2.41
C LYS A 125 14.96 15.97 2.24
N GLY A 126 15.01 17.01 1.38
CA GLY A 126 13.86 17.88 1.09
C GLY A 126 12.68 17.08 0.54
N LYS A 127 12.95 16.06 -0.27
CA LYS A 127 11.95 15.16 -0.86
C LYS A 127 11.14 14.39 0.18
N LEU A 128 11.68 14.17 1.39
CA LEU A 128 10.93 13.52 2.47
C LEU A 128 9.87 14.45 3.08
N LEU A 129 10.04 15.76 2.99
CA LEU A 129 9.03 16.74 3.43
C LEU A 129 7.88 16.83 2.44
N GLU A 130 8.20 16.73 1.15
CA GLU A 130 7.23 16.80 0.05
C GLU A 130 6.48 15.48 -0.15
N TYR A 131 7.10 14.35 0.17
CA TYR A 131 6.47 13.04 0.03
C TYR A 131 5.19 12.92 0.87
N ASN A 132 4.07 12.65 0.20
CA ASN A 132 2.78 12.50 0.83
C ASN A 132 2.43 11.03 1.05
N HIS A 133 2.21 10.62 2.30
CA HIS A 133 1.73 9.28 2.64
C HIS A 133 0.25 9.02 2.27
N MET A 134 -0.51 10.10 2.06
CA MET A 134 -1.98 10.11 1.96
C MET A 134 -2.48 10.75 0.65
N SER A 135 -1.68 10.74 -0.41
CA SER A 135 -2.14 11.11 -1.76
C SER A 135 -2.98 9.96 -2.33
N PHE A 136 -4.29 10.13 -2.37
CA PHE A 136 -5.22 9.14 -2.94
C PHE A 136 -5.56 9.47 -4.39
N GLY A 137 -5.72 8.44 -5.22
CA GLY A 137 -6.33 8.61 -6.54
C GLY A 137 -7.79 9.00 -6.37
N GLY A 138 -8.16 10.19 -6.84
CA GLY A 138 -9.55 10.64 -6.90
C GLY A 138 -10.19 10.33 -8.27
N PRO A 139 -11.47 10.67 -8.43
CA PRO A 139 -12.12 10.67 -9.74
C PRO A 139 -11.31 11.50 -10.75
N PRO A 140 -11.37 11.17 -12.05
CA PRO A 140 -10.74 11.98 -13.09
C PRO A 140 -11.12 13.46 -12.94
N VAL A 141 -10.13 14.33 -12.98
CA VAL A 141 -10.35 15.79 -12.87
C VAL A 141 -10.72 16.30 -14.24
N THR A 142 -11.85 17.00 -14.33
CA THR A 142 -12.28 17.69 -15.55
C THR A 142 -11.79 19.13 -15.51
N VAL A 143 -11.11 19.57 -16.57
CA VAL A 143 -10.62 20.94 -16.71
C VAL A 143 -11.20 21.60 -17.96
N GLU A 144 -11.32 22.93 -17.93
CA GLU A 144 -11.92 23.72 -19.00
C GLU A 144 -10.90 24.29 -19.99
N SER A 145 -9.61 24.27 -19.66
CA SER A 145 -8.53 24.78 -20.51
C SER A 145 -7.35 23.81 -20.61
N ASP A 146 -6.67 23.86 -21.76
CA ASP A 146 -5.43 23.10 -21.99
C ASP A 146 -4.31 23.55 -21.04
N GLU A 147 -4.30 24.84 -20.65
CA GLU A 147 -3.29 25.39 -19.74
C GLU A 147 -3.41 24.79 -18.34
N GLU A 148 -4.65 24.65 -17.85
CA GLU A 148 -4.95 24.00 -16.58
C GLU A 148 -4.62 22.50 -16.63
N ALA A 149 -4.98 21.83 -17.73
CA ALA A 149 -4.62 20.43 -17.96
C ALA A 149 -3.10 20.21 -17.88
N ASN A 150 -2.34 21.05 -18.56
CA ASN A 150 -0.88 20.97 -18.59
C ASN A 150 -0.25 21.25 -17.22
N GLU A 151 -0.81 22.18 -16.44
CA GLU A 151 -0.32 22.43 -15.07
C GLU A 151 -0.59 21.24 -14.14
N LEU A 152 -1.76 20.61 -14.24
CA LEU A 152 -2.06 19.39 -13.48
C LEU A 152 -1.10 18.26 -13.84
N LEU A 153 -0.84 18.04 -15.13
CA LEU A 153 0.11 17.02 -15.59
C LEU A 153 1.53 17.28 -15.04
N ARG A 154 2.01 18.54 -15.09
CA ARG A 154 3.30 18.91 -14.50
C ARG A 154 3.37 18.60 -13.02
N ASN A 155 2.29 18.82 -12.27
CA ASN A 155 2.27 18.56 -10.84
C ASN A 155 2.22 17.05 -10.53
N ILE A 156 1.46 16.28 -11.31
CA ILE A 156 1.44 14.80 -11.20
C ILE A 156 2.84 14.24 -11.48
N GLU A 157 3.53 14.73 -12.52
CA GLU A 157 4.89 14.30 -12.86
C GLU A 157 5.88 14.61 -11.74
N LYS A 158 5.87 15.85 -11.20
CA LYS A 158 6.70 16.22 -10.04
C LYS A 158 6.48 15.30 -8.83
N GLU A 159 5.22 15.03 -8.48
CA GLU A 159 4.93 14.14 -7.35
C GLU A 159 5.37 12.69 -7.62
N SER A 160 5.25 12.24 -8.88
CA SER A 160 5.72 10.92 -9.33
C SER A 160 7.24 10.80 -9.20
N ASP A 161 7.98 11.85 -9.56
CA ASP A 161 9.44 11.90 -9.44
C ASP A 161 9.90 11.83 -7.98
N ILE A 162 9.24 12.59 -7.10
CA ILE A 162 9.50 12.54 -5.65
C ILE A 162 9.26 11.13 -5.10
N GLU A 163 8.14 10.50 -5.48
CA GLU A 163 7.83 9.15 -5.04
C GLU A 163 8.83 8.12 -5.56
N ALA A 164 9.20 8.19 -6.83
CA ALA A 164 10.19 7.31 -7.42
C ALA A 164 11.54 7.43 -6.69
N GLU A 165 11.99 8.64 -6.40
CA GLU A 165 13.24 8.84 -5.68
C GLU A 165 13.19 8.30 -4.24
N VAL A 166 12.12 8.59 -3.51
CA VAL A 166 11.95 8.13 -2.13
C VAL A 166 11.85 6.60 -2.04
N LEU A 167 11.09 5.96 -2.95
CA LEU A 167 10.89 4.51 -2.94
C LEU A 167 12.09 3.73 -3.48
N THR A 168 12.90 4.31 -4.37
CA THR A 168 14.13 3.68 -4.89
C THR A 168 15.34 3.91 -3.99
N ALA A 169 15.31 4.96 -3.15
CA ALA A 169 16.39 5.24 -2.22
C ALA A 169 16.66 4.07 -1.23
N PRO A 170 17.92 3.90 -0.80
CA PRO A 170 18.30 2.94 0.22
C PRO A 170 17.47 3.15 1.50
N PRO A 171 16.83 2.09 2.03
CA PRO A 171 15.92 2.25 3.15
C PRO A 171 16.57 2.85 4.41
N LYS A 172 17.89 2.65 4.60
CA LYS A 172 18.65 3.22 5.73
C LYS A 172 18.72 4.75 5.75
N LEU A 173 18.50 5.40 4.61
CA LEU A 173 18.52 6.86 4.49
C LEU A 173 17.15 7.48 4.69
N VAL A 174 16.10 6.78 4.24
CA VAL A 174 14.71 7.23 4.25
C VAL A 174 14.02 6.92 5.57
N TYR A 175 14.29 5.75 6.16
CA TYR A 175 13.53 5.24 7.30
C TYR A 175 14.37 5.14 8.57
N ASN A 176 13.75 5.39 9.72
CA ASN A 176 14.36 5.14 11.03
C ASN A 176 14.53 3.63 11.28
N LYS A 177 15.54 3.26 12.08
CA LYS A 177 15.79 1.89 12.58
C LYS A 177 14.53 1.20 13.14
N LEU A 178 13.66 1.91 13.86
CA LEU A 178 12.41 1.33 14.38
C LEU A 178 11.48 0.88 13.25
N ILE A 179 11.35 1.70 12.21
CA ILE A 179 10.53 1.42 11.03
C ILE A 179 11.12 0.28 10.23
N LEU A 180 12.43 0.27 10.01
CA LEU A 180 13.11 -0.84 9.33
C LEU A 180 12.92 -2.18 10.07
N ARG A 181 12.96 -2.16 11.42
CA ARG A 181 12.66 -3.34 12.24
C ARG A 181 11.22 -3.77 12.11
N PHE A 182 10.28 -2.82 12.09
CA PHE A 182 8.86 -3.11 11.95
C PHE A 182 8.52 -3.66 10.56
N THR A 183 9.04 -3.07 9.49
CA THR A 183 8.96 -3.61 8.13
C THR A 183 9.48 -5.04 8.06
N ARG A 184 10.65 -5.34 8.64
CA ARG A 184 11.16 -6.72 8.67
C ARG A 184 10.19 -7.69 9.37
N LYS A 185 9.56 -7.27 10.48
CA LYS A 185 8.55 -8.09 11.18
C LYS A 185 7.34 -8.37 10.28
N LEU A 186 6.85 -7.36 9.56
CA LEU A 186 5.75 -7.52 8.60
C LEU A 186 6.12 -8.52 7.50
N LEU A 187 7.30 -8.39 6.89
CA LEU A 187 7.75 -9.27 5.81
C LEU A 187 7.93 -10.73 6.28
N VAL A 188 8.48 -10.92 7.48
CA VAL A 188 8.60 -12.26 8.08
C VAL A 188 7.22 -12.87 8.32
N ALA A 189 6.28 -12.11 8.89
CA ALA A 189 4.91 -12.59 9.09
C ALA A 189 4.20 -12.96 7.77
N VAL A 190 4.41 -12.16 6.72
CA VAL A 190 3.87 -12.44 5.38
C VAL A 190 4.45 -13.74 4.82
N ARG A 191 5.78 -13.89 4.87
CA ARG A 191 6.45 -15.12 4.42
C ARG A 191 5.95 -16.35 5.17
N ASP A 192 5.87 -16.28 6.50
CA ASP A 192 5.53 -17.42 7.35
C ASP A 192 4.06 -17.88 7.18
N LYS A 193 3.17 -16.98 6.74
CA LYS A 193 1.75 -17.26 6.50
C LYS A 193 1.35 -17.29 5.03
N TRP A 194 2.30 -17.18 4.11
CA TRP A 194 2.04 -17.01 2.69
C TRP A 194 1.09 -18.07 2.13
N ASP A 195 1.47 -19.36 2.25
CA ASP A 195 0.70 -20.48 1.70
C ASP A 195 -0.71 -20.58 2.30
N SER A 196 -0.83 -20.37 3.62
CA SER A 196 -2.14 -20.35 4.28
C SER A 196 -3.01 -19.21 3.78
N HIS A 197 -2.44 -18.02 3.58
CA HIS A 197 -3.20 -16.87 3.08
C HIS A 197 -3.55 -17.01 1.61
N VAL A 198 -2.74 -17.66 0.77
CA VAL A 198 -3.12 -17.94 -0.62
C VAL A 198 -4.44 -18.74 -0.66
N GLN A 199 -4.59 -19.74 0.21
CA GLN A 199 -5.82 -20.53 0.28
C GLN A 199 -7.02 -19.70 0.73
N VAL A 200 -6.86 -18.84 1.74
CA VAL A 200 -7.92 -17.94 2.23
C VAL A 200 -8.30 -16.92 1.16
N ILE A 201 -7.31 -16.26 0.56
CA ILE A 201 -7.48 -15.27 -0.51
C ILE A 201 -8.25 -15.88 -1.67
N ASN A 202 -7.88 -17.09 -2.12
CA ASN A 202 -8.60 -17.80 -3.18
C ASN A 202 -10.07 -18.10 -2.86
N LYS A 203 -10.48 -18.11 -1.58
CA LYS A 203 -11.89 -18.23 -1.18
C LYS A 203 -12.61 -16.88 -1.22
N VAL A 204 -11.98 -15.82 -0.70
CA VAL A 204 -12.65 -14.53 -0.45
C VAL A 204 -12.63 -13.54 -1.61
N VAL A 205 -11.63 -13.61 -2.50
CA VAL A 205 -11.53 -12.67 -3.62
C VAL A 205 -12.57 -12.95 -4.71
N PRO A 206 -13.02 -11.92 -5.46
CA PRO A 206 -14.00 -12.12 -6.53
C PRO A 206 -13.41 -12.94 -7.70
N PRO A 207 -14.25 -13.64 -8.47
CA PRO A 207 -13.80 -14.57 -9.51
C PRO A 207 -12.95 -13.90 -10.60
N ASN A 208 -13.24 -12.64 -10.95
CA ASN A 208 -12.45 -11.89 -11.93
C ASN A 208 -10.99 -11.70 -11.49
N TRP A 209 -10.69 -11.61 -10.19
CA TRP A 209 -9.31 -11.53 -9.70
C TRP A 209 -8.62 -12.89 -9.73
N LYS A 210 -9.37 -13.99 -9.60
CA LYS A 210 -8.83 -15.36 -9.69
C LYS A 210 -8.43 -15.71 -11.12
N ASN A 211 -9.18 -15.20 -12.10
CA ASN A 211 -8.94 -15.44 -13.50
C ASN A 211 -7.71 -14.67 -14.01
N GLU A 212 -7.40 -13.50 -13.42
CA GLU A 212 -6.30 -12.63 -13.84
C GLU A 212 -5.41 -12.19 -12.64
N PRO A 213 -4.78 -13.13 -11.92
CA PRO A 213 -4.01 -12.80 -10.72
C PRO A 213 -2.77 -11.96 -11.01
N ALA A 214 -2.18 -12.10 -12.20
CA ALA A 214 -1.03 -11.31 -12.65
C ALA A 214 -1.38 -9.81 -12.78
N GLY A 215 -2.61 -9.47 -13.17
CA GLY A 215 -3.10 -8.09 -13.21
C GLY A 215 -3.54 -7.54 -11.84
N LYS A 216 -3.37 -8.35 -10.77
CA LYS A 216 -3.84 -8.07 -9.41
C LYS A 216 -2.78 -8.26 -8.34
N ILE A 217 -1.50 -8.32 -8.72
CA ILE A 217 -0.38 -8.58 -7.79
C ILE A 217 -0.41 -7.58 -6.63
N LEU A 218 -0.69 -6.31 -6.88
CA LEU A 218 -0.64 -5.27 -5.85
C LEU A 218 -1.81 -5.39 -4.87
N GLU A 219 -3.03 -5.60 -5.36
CA GLU A 219 -4.21 -5.84 -4.53
C GLU A 219 -4.05 -7.11 -3.67
N LEU A 220 -3.52 -8.19 -4.26
CA LEU A 220 -3.25 -9.44 -3.54
C LEU A 220 -2.12 -9.25 -2.50
N SER A 221 -1.10 -8.45 -2.81
CA SER A 221 -0.03 -8.11 -1.86
C SER A 221 -0.55 -7.34 -0.65
N ILE A 222 -1.51 -6.42 -0.85
CA ILE A 222 -2.18 -5.70 0.26
C ILE A 222 -2.95 -6.69 1.14
N LEU A 223 -3.68 -7.64 0.56
CA LEU A 223 -4.40 -8.68 1.32
C LEU A 223 -3.43 -9.54 2.14
N HIS A 224 -2.35 -10.04 1.54
CA HIS A 224 -1.33 -10.83 2.23
C HIS A 224 -0.72 -10.06 3.41
N LEU A 225 -0.34 -8.79 3.19
CA LEU A 225 0.24 -7.94 4.23
C LEU A 225 -0.73 -7.73 5.40
N ALA A 226 -1.98 -7.38 5.10
CA ALA A 226 -3.00 -7.11 6.11
C ALA A 226 -3.37 -8.36 6.91
N MET A 227 -3.60 -9.50 6.24
CA MET A 227 -3.91 -10.76 6.91
C MET A 227 -2.77 -11.21 7.83
N ALA A 228 -1.51 -11.05 7.41
CA ALA A 228 -0.34 -11.38 8.22
C ALA A 228 -0.17 -10.46 9.43
N GLU A 229 -0.40 -9.15 9.27
CA GLU A 229 -0.35 -8.20 10.39
C GLU A 229 -1.43 -8.52 11.45
N MET A 230 -2.64 -8.92 11.03
CA MET A 230 -3.70 -9.33 11.96
C MET A 230 -3.35 -10.66 12.64
N ALA A 231 -3.03 -11.70 11.87
CA ALA A 231 -2.88 -13.07 12.37
C ALA A 231 -1.61 -13.30 13.19
N VAL A 232 -0.52 -12.57 12.91
CA VAL A 232 0.79 -12.83 13.53
C VAL A 232 1.20 -11.73 14.51
N LEU A 233 0.94 -10.46 14.16
CA LEU A 233 1.39 -9.31 14.97
C LEU A 233 0.33 -8.88 16.00
N GLY A 234 -0.91 -9.38 15.91
CA GLY A 234 -1.98 -9.07 16.86
C GLY A 234 -2.41 -7.60 16.83
N THR A 235 -2.15 -6.89 15.73
CA THR A 235 -2.59 -5.50 15.59
C THR A 235 -4.11 -5.47 15.47
N ARG A 236 -4.77 -4.53 16.17
CA ARG A 236 -6.24 -4.40 16.15
C ARG A 236 -6.77 -4.42 14.71
N HIS A 237 -7.67 -5.36 14.41
CA HIS A 237 -8.14 -5.63 13.04
C HIS A 237 -8.66 -4.37 12.34
N GLN A 238 -9.41 -3.51 13.04
CA GLN A 238 -9.94 -2.26 12.48
C GLN A 238 -8.83 -1.32 11.97
N ILE A 239 -7.70 -1.24 12.69
CA ILE A 239 -6.56 -0.40 12.28
C ILE A 239 -5.96 -0.96 10.99
N VAL A 240 -5.72 -2.27 10.95
CA VAL A 240 -5.11 -2.93 9.79
C VAL A 240 -6.01 -2.84 8.56
N ILE A 241 -7.34 -3.01 8.73
CA ILE A 241 -8.31 -2.87 7.64
C ILE A 241 -8.28 -1.44 7.07
N ASN A 242 -8.34 -0.42 7.93
CA ASN A 242 -8.31 0.98 7.49
C ASN A 242 -7.02 1.29 6.73
N GLU A 243 -5.88 0.84 7.25
CA GLU A 243 -4.58 1.03 6.61
C GLU A 243 -4.48 0.32 5.25
N ALA A 244 -5.00 -0.90 5.15
CA ALA A 244 -5.06 -1.65 3.90
C ALA A 244 -5.94 -0.96 2.85
N VAL A 245 -7.08 -0.41 3.27
CA VAL A 245 -7.97 0.38 2.41
C VAL A 245 -7.28 1.65 1.94
N ASP A 246 -6.55 2.33 2.81
CA ASP A 246 -5.82 3.54 2.43
C ASP A 246 -4.60 3.21 1.56
N LEU A 247 -3.95 2.05 1.70
CA LEU A 247 -2.95 1.59 0.73
C LEU A 247 -3.60 1.33 -0.63
N ALA A 248 -4.78 0.72 -0.65
CA ALA A 248 -5.52 0.44 -1.88
C ALA A 248 -5.95 1.73 -2.59
N LYS A 249 -6.45 2.75 -1.88
CA LYS A 249 -6.78 4.06 -2.49
C LYS A 249 -5.57 4.77 -3.07
N ARG A 250 -4.39 4.51 -2.50
CA ARG A 250 -3.15 5.15 -2.92
C ARG A 250 -2.57 4.49 -4.16
N PHE A 251 -2.53 3.16 -4.20
CA PHE A 251 -1.77 2.42 -5.20
C PHE A 251 -2.62 1.62 -6.20
N CYS A 252 -3.91 1.43 -5.91
CA CYS A 252 -4.81 0.65 -6.74
C CYS A 252 -5.98 1.52 -7.22
N ASP A 253 -6.65 1.04 -8.27
CA ASP A 253 -7.72 1.79 -8.93
C ASP A 253 -9.09 1.13 -8.80
N GLY A 254 -10.12 1.89 -9.16
CA GLY A 254 -11.49 1.41 -9.30
C GLY A 254 -12.08 0.84 -8.00
N ALA A 255 -12.57 -0.40 -8.06
CA ALA A 255 -13.27 -1.03 -6.94
C ALA A 255 -12.34 -1.66 -5.88
N ALA A 256 -11.00 -1.61 -6.07
CA ALA A 256 -10.04 -2.31 -5.20
C ALA A 256 -10.18 -1.95 -3.70
N PRO A 257 -10.31 -0.68 -3.27
CA PRO A 257 -10.45 -0.35 -1.85
C PRO A 257 -11.70 -0.99 -1.21
N ARG A 258 -12.82 -1.01 -1.94
CA ARG A 258 -14.08 -1.62 -1.48
C ARG A 258 -13.96 -3.15 -1.39
N ILE A 259 -13.36 -3.77 -2.40
CA ILE A 259 -13.18 -5.23 -2.46
C ILE A 259 -12.25 -5.69 -1.33
N ILE A 260 -11.12 -5.01 -1.14
CA ILE A 260 -10.15 -5.33 -0.08
C ILE A 260 -10.80 -5.23 1.30
N ASN A 261 -11.56 -4.16 1.57
CA ASN A 261 -12.33 -4.03 2.82
C ASN A 261 -13.28 -5.23 3.03
N GLY A 262 -14.01 -5.65 1.99
CA GLY A 262 -14.94 -6.79 2.06
C GLY A 262 -14.23 -8.12 2.33
N CYS A 263 -13.10 -8.36 1.67
CA CYS A 263 -12.28 -9.57 1.85
C CYS A 263 -11.75 -9.66 3.29
N LEU A 264 -11.17 -8.57 3.81
CA LEU A 264 -10.59 -8.54 5.15
C LEU A 264 -11.64 -8.68 6.25
N ARG A 265 -12.84 -8.09 6.08
CA ARG A 265 -13.95 -8.31 7.04
C ARG A 265 -14.42 -9.76 7.07
N THR A 266 -14.45 -10.42 5.93
CA THR A 266 -14.77 -11.86 5.85
C THR A 266 -13.72 -12.69 6.57
N PHE A 267 -12.44 -12.40 6.34
CA PHE A 267 -11.33 -13.07 7.01
C PHE A 267 -11.38 -12.90 8.54
N VAL A 268 -11.63 -11.69 9.04
CA VAL A 268 -11.74 -11.45 10.49
C VAL A 268 -12.87 -12.27 11.12
N ARG A 269 -14.03 -12.36 10.46
CA ARG A 269 -15.14 -13.18 10.94
C ARG A 269 -14.76 -14.67 11.02
N GLU A 270 -13.99 -15.18 10.05
CA GLU A 270 -13.49 -16.57 10.08
C GLU A 270 -12.52 -16.79 11.24
N LEU A 271 -11.59 -15.85 11.49
CA LEU A 271 -10.69 -15.92 12.64
C LEU A 271 -11.42 -15.93 13.98
N GLU A 272 -12.47 -15.11 14.13
CA GLU A 272 -13.29 -15.05 15.34
C GLU A 272 -14.07 -16.36 15.58
N LEU A 273 -14.55 -17.00 14.50
CA LEU A 273 -15.21 -18.30 14.57
C LEU A 273 -14.24 -19.42 14.95
N GLU A 274 -13.03 -19.44 14.36
CA GLU A 274 -11.99 -20.40 14.70
C GLU A 274 -11.53 -20.25 16.16
N ALA A 275 -11.36 -19.02 16.64
CA ALA A 275 -11.01 -18.74 18.03
C ALA A 275 -12.12 -19.20 18.99
N SER A 276 -13.38 -19.01 18.62
CA SER A 276 -14.53 -19.46 19.41
C SER A 276 -14.57 -20.99 19.49
N ASN A 277 -14.38 -21.69 18.37
CA ASN A 277 -14.41 -23.17 18.34
C ASN A 277 -13.25 -23.81 19.12
N ASN A 278 -12.06 -23.20 19.08
CA ASN A 278 -10.88 -23.69 19.81
C ASN A 278 -10.92 -23.37 21.32
N GLY A 279 -11.77 -22.45 21.76
CA GLY A 279 -11.97 -22.14 23.18
C GLY A 279 -12.93 -23.10 23.91
N PHE A 280 -13.60 -24.00 23.18
CA PHE A 280 -14.48 -25.04 23.73
C PHE A 280 -13.86 -26.46 23.72
N SER A 281 -12.60 -26.60 23.32
CA SER A 281 -11.83 -27.86 23.37
C SER A 281 -10.75 -27.80 24.45
#